data_AF-A0A9E3TMF9-F1
#
_entry.id   AF-A0A9E3TMF9-F1
#
_cell.length_a   1.000
_cell.length_b   1.000
_cell.length_c   1.000
_cell.angle_alpha   90.00
_cell.angle_beta   90.00
_cell.angle_gamma   90.00
#
_symmetry.space_group_name_H-M   'P 1'
#
loop_
_entity.id
_entity.type
_entity.pdbx_description
1 polymer ?
#
loop_
_entity_poly.entity_id
_entity_poly.type
_entity_poly.pdbx_seq_one_letter_code
_entity_poly.pdbx_strand_id
1 'polypeptide(L)'
;MGSTLIVATLVAISTVGQVISEENRTKQDEAFQQWWGTDFEWKFDELPTKGSVPEYRIPYSGYIYPDTAGGTVSALNKYDMAFNGRRYLATGHERWDTTAFQEPVSAPRRGLFGRVFSTSTRMATPHWHGHCNGWTSAAIRHAEPVNSVVRNGVTFTPADIKGLLAELYIYNEMNVLAGSETYLDAATFHAIITNWVGRGEHSIGMEADPGKEKWNYPIYAFASSNGRISDRQVEVKMNVAYAKDSRGEFQQSPRYSSQKYFHYYLNLDEDGKIVGGNFYRDSSRIDMLWIPLSPKESGQPGHERGNPYIKASEILSIWRDSVPEETRKKWLVIDQPKPDRVSEIPTELVALVPLQEFPDPVVEAQAPAPPAEDSEPAAPTTDTAAAVSDETEEAAPAPPSAESPQAAEDDATTVSEEAGEVAPTEA
;
A
#
# COMPACT_ATOMS: atom_id res chain seq x y z
N MET A 1 27.69 -1.55 71.59
CA MET A 1 28.18 -1.11 70.26
C MET A 1 27.86 -2.23 69.29
N GLY A 2 27.10 -1.94 68.23
CA GLY A 2 26.70 -2.95 67.24
C GLY A 2 26.25 -2.23 65.98
N SER A 3 27.17 -2.06 65.04
CA SER A 3 26.91 -1.36 63.78
C SER A 3 26.52 -2.37 62.72
N THR A 4 25.23 -2.46 62.41
CA THR A 4 24.72 -3.29 61.32
C THR A 4 25.15 -2.69 59.98
N LEU A 5 26.03 -3.38 59.26
CA LEU A 5 26.46 -2.95 57.93
C LEU A 5 25.36 -3.27 56.92
N ILE A 6 24.62 -2.25 56.47
CA ILE A 6 23.67 -2.41 55.36
C ILE A 6 24.48 -2.43 54.06
N VAL A 7 24.72 -3.63 53.53
CA VAL A 7 25.26 -3.80 52.18
C VAL A 7 24.13 -3.53 51.19
N ALA A 8 24.12 -2.31 50.64
CA ALA A 8 23.21 -1.94 49.56
C ALA A 8 23.70 -2.57 48.25
N THR A 9 23.11 -3.70 47.86
CA THR A 9 23.38 -4.33 46.56
C THR A 9 22.85 -3.43 45.45
N LEU A 10 23.75 -2.66 44.84
CA LEU A 10 23.48 -1.92 43.61
C LEU A 10 23.24 -2.91 42.48
N VAL A 11 21.96 -3.23 42.22
CA VAL A 11 21.55 -3.88 40.98
C VAL A 11 21.80 -2.89 39.87
N ALA A 12 22.88 -3.09 39.12
CA ALA A 12 23.07 -2.46 37.83
C ALA A 12 21.95 -2.95 36.91
N ILE A 13 20.93 -2.12 36.71
CA ILE A 13 19.91 -2.35 35.70
C ILE A 13 20.61 -2.13 34.36
N SER A 14 21.20 -3.20 33.82
CA SER A 14 21.53 -3.24 32.40
C SER A 14 20.25 -2.90 31.65
N THR A 15 20.30 -1.87 30.81
CA THR A 15 19.16 -1.52 29.96
C THR A 15 19.02 -2.62 28.91
N VAL A 16 18.24 -3.64 29.24
CA VAL A 16 17.82 -4.68 28.31
C VAL A 16 16.98 -4.01 27.24
N GLY A 17 17.63 -3.60 26.15
CA GLY A 17 16.96 -3.20 24.91
C GLY A 17 16.08 -4.36 24.41
N GLN A 18 15.10 -4.06 23.56
CA GLN A 18 14.22 -5.11 23.05
C GLN A 18 15.05 -6.11 22.27
N VAL A 19 14.94 -7.39 22.66
CA VAL A 19 15.60 -8.52 22.00
C VAL A 19 14.74 -8.91 20.81
N ILE A 20 15.38 -9.17 19.66
CA ILE A 20 14.67 -9.67 18.47
C ILE A 20 14.08 -11.05 18.82
N SER A 21 12.77 -11.25 18.58
CA SER A 21 12.15 -12.56 18.80
C SER A 21 12.69 -13.58 17.80
N GLU A 22 12.80 -14.85 18.22
CA GLU A 22 13.20 -15.95 17.34
C GLU A 22 12.26 -16.09 16.13
N GLU A 23 10.97 -15.82 16.33
CA GLU A 23 9.96 -15.69 15.28
C GLU A 23 10.28 -14.58 14.26
N ASN A 24 10.53 -13.34 14.70
CA ASN A 24 10.88 -12.24 13.78
C ASN A 24 12.17 -12.53 13.03
N ARG A 25 13.15 -13.16 13.70
CA ARG A 25 14.42 -13.56 13.09
C ARG A 25 14.21 -14.59 11.98
N THR A 26 13.53 -15.69 12.31
CA THR A 26 13.22 -16.79 11.38
C THR A 26 12.43 -16.27 10.19
N LYS A 27 11.45 -15.39 10.43
CA LYS A 27 10.66 -14.72 9.39
C LYS A 27 11.50 -13.88 8.43
N GLN A 28 12.53 -13.17 8.90
CA GLN A 28 13.43 -12.43 7.98
C GLN A 28 14.33 -13.39 7.20
N ASP A 29 14.87 -14.42 7.86
CA ASP A 29 15.72 -15.44 7.25
C ASP A 29 14.97 -16.17 6.12
N GLU A 30 13.77 -16.67 6.42
CA GLU A 30 12.87 -17.34 5.46
C GLU A 30 12.45 -16.43 4.32
N ALA A 31 12.01 -15.18 4.61
CA ALA A 31 11.58 -14.25 3.57
C ALA A 31 12.73 -13.89 2.62
N PHE A 32 13.92 -13.60 3.13
CA PHE A 32 15.05 -13.23 2.28
C PHE A 32 15.57 -14.42 1.46
N GLN A 33 15.64 -15.61 2.08
CA GLN A 33 15.97 -16.86 1.40
C GLN A 33 14.94 -17.20 0.30
N GLN A 34 13.65 -16.99 0.57
CA GLN A 34 12.57 -17.19 -0.41
C GLN A 34 12.76 -16.32 -1.65
N TRP A 35 13.19 -15.07 -1.50
CA TRP A 35 13.21 -14.10 -2.61
C TRP A 35 14.57 -13.95 -3.31
N TRP A 36 15.69 -14.28 -2.66
CA TRP A 36 17.03 -14.19 -3.24
C TRP A 36 17.85 -15.49 -3.22
N GLY A 37 17.38 -16.54 -2.55
CA GLY A 37 18.11 -17.82 -2.45
C GLY A 37 19.40 -17.73 -1.63
N THR A 38 19.58 -16.69 -0.82
CA THR A 38 20.74 -16.45 0.04
C THR A 38 20.34 -16.01 1.45
N ASP A 39 21.20 -16.30 2.42
CA ASP A 39 21.01 -15.94 3.82
C ASP A 39 20.84 -14.43 4.05
N PHE A 40 19.93 -14.09 4.97
CA PHE A 40 19.80 -12.75 5.56
C PHE A 40 20.96 -12.50 6.53
N GLU A 41 21.57 -11.31 6.44
CA GLU A 41 22.76 -10.98 7.23
C GLU A 41 22.38 -10.30 8.54
N TRP A 42 22.97 -10.77 9.63
CA TRP A 42 22.76 -10.29 11.00
C TRP A 42 24.02 -9.68 11.62
N LYS A 43 25.21 -9.94 11.08
CA LYS A 43 26.48 -9.34 11.55
C LYS A 43 26.52 -7.86 11.21
N PHE A 44 26.65 -7.02 12.22
CA PHE A 44 26.61 -5.57 12.06
C PHE A 44 27.68 -5.04 11.09
N ASP A 45 28.91 -5.55 11.19
CA ASP A 45 30.04 -5.06 10.37
C ASP A 45 30.01 -5.53 8.90
N GLU A 46 29.18 -6.53 8.57
CA GLU A 46 28.98 -7.02 7.19
C GLU A 46 27.81 -6.30 6.48
N LEU A 47 27.02 -5.51 7.21
CA LEU A 47 25.87 -4.79 6.68
C LEU A 47 26.27 -3.43 6.07
N PRO A 48 25.70 -3.06 4.91
CA PRO A 48 26.06 -1.82 4.23
C PRO A 48 25.59 -0.58 5.03
N THR A 49 26.45 0.43 5.14
CA THR A 49 26.12 1.73 5.75
C THR A 49 25.38 2.69 4.82
N LYS A 50 25.21 2.34 3.55
CA LYS A 50 24.40 3.05 2.56
C LYS A 50 23.86 2.08 1.52
N GLY A 51 22.67 2.35 1.02
CA GLY A 51 22.05 1.55 -0.02
C GLY A 51 20.99 2.34 -0.77
N SER A 52 20.76 2.01 -2.03
CA SER A 52 19.71 2.57 -2.87
C SER A 52 19.34 1.56 -3.92
N VAL A 53 18.07 1.51 -4.31
CA VAL A 53 17.71 0.93 -5.61
C VAL A 53 18.43 1.70 -6.74
N PRO A 54 18.70 1.07 -7.89
CA PRO A 54 19.24 1.76 -9.06
C PRO A 54 18.36 2.95 -9.47
N GLU A 55 18.95 4.00 -10.04
CA GLU A 55 18.22 5.23 -10.44
C GLU A 55 16.97 4.93 -11.27
N TYR A 56 17.10 4.00 -12.24
CA TYR A 56 16.00 3.59 -13.11
C TYR A 56 14.90 2.78 -12.40
N ARG A 57 15.12 2.36 -11.14
CA ARG A 57 14.18 1.63 -10.26
C ARG A 57 13.69 2.46 -9.06
N ILE A 58 14.06 3.74 -8.98
CA ILE A 58 13.49 4.64 -7.96
C ILE A 58 11.97 4.72 -8.17
N PRO A 59 11.15 4.41 -7.16
CA PRO A 59 9.69 4.53 -7.22
C PRO A 59 9.26 5.94 -7.63
N TYR A 60 8.25 6.04 -8.47
CA TYR A 60 7.71 7.33 -8.90
C TYR A 60 6.81 7.93 -7.81
N SER A 61 6.95 9.24 -7.55
CA SER A 61 5.91 9.98 -6.81
C SER A 61 4.61 9.95 -7.63
N GLY A 62 3.50 9.59 -7.01
CA GLY A 62 2.19 9.49 -7.66
C GLY A 62 1.10 10.14 -6.82
N TYR A 63 -0.15 9.88 -7.17
CA TYR A 63 -1.29 10.29 -6.36
C TYR A 63 -1.65 9.21 -5.34
N ILE A 64 -2.18 9.62 -4.19
CA ILE A 64 -2.72 8.72 -3.16
C ILE A 64 -4.20 8.37 -3.40
N TYR A 65 -4.81 8.87 -4.48
CA TYR A 65 -6.22 8.68 -4.86
C TYR A 65 -7.17 8.72 -3.65
N PRO A 66 -7.32 9.88 -2.98
CA PRO A 66 -8.20 9.99 -1.82
C PRO A 66 -9.65 9.70 -2.21
N ASP A 67 -10.35 8.94 -1.39
CA ASP A 67 -11.78 8.62 -1.58
C ASP A 67 -12.62 9.91 -1.64
N THR A 68 -12.24 10.91 -0.84
CA THR A 68 -12.86 12.24 -0.83
C THR A 68 -12.67 13.04 -2.13
N ALA A 69 -11.74 12.63 -2.99
CA ALA A 69 -11.54 13.14 -4.35
C ALA A 69 -12.11 12.20 -5.44
N GLY A 70 -12.77 11.10 -5.04
CA GLY A 70 -13.33 10.10 -5.94
C GLY A 70 -12.34 8.99 -6.34
N GLY A 71 -11.26 8.79 -5.58
CA GLY A 71 -10.35 7.64 -5.74
C GLY A 71 -9.87 7.43 -7.17
N THR A 72 -10.02 6.21 -7.70
CA THR A 72 -9.57 5.79 -9.05
C THR A 72 -10.66 5.90 -10.13
N VAL A 73 -11.87 6.39 -9.78
CA VAL A 73 -13.08 6.46 -10.65
C VAL A 73 -12.80 6.93 -12.08
N SER A 74 -11.90 7.91 -12.27
CA SER A 74 -11.54 8.44 -13.59
C SER A 74 -10.84 7.40 -14.49
N ALA A 75 -9.91 6.63 -13.92
CA ALA A 75 -9.18 5.59 -14.62
C ALA A 75 -10.10 4.37 -14.90
N LEU A 76 -10.88 3.97 -13.89
CA LEU A 76 -11.88 2.90 -14.02
C LEU A 76 -12.97 3.20 -15.04
N ASN A 77 -13.34 4.46 -15.22
CA ASN A 77 -14.29 4.86 -16.25
C ASN A 77 -13.79 4.50 -17.65
N LYS A 78 -12.50 4.73 -17.94
CA LYS A 78 -11.87 4.30 -19.18
C LYS A 78 -11.77 2.78 -19.28
N TYR A 79 -11.47 2.10 -18.18
CA TYR A 79 -11.46 0.64 -18.13
C TYR A 79 -12.83 0.05 -18.52
N ASP A 80 -13.92 0.58 -17.94
CA ASP A 80 -15.28 0.14 -18.27
C ASP A 80 -15.65 0.42 -19.73
N MET A 81 -15.16 1.52 -20.33
CA MET A 81 -15.34 1.79 -21.76
C MET A 81 -14.60 0.79 -22.65
N ALA A 82 -13.42 0.33 -22.23
CA ALA A 82 -12.57 -0.58 -23.03
C ALA A 82 -12.97 -2.06 -22.87
N PHE A 83 -13.30 -2.51 -21.67
CA PHE A 83 -13.43 -3.93 -21.34
C PHE A 83 -14.85 -4.34 -20.90
N ASN A 84 -15.57 -3.50 -20.15
CA ASN A 84 -16.89 -3.83 -19.59
C ASN A 84 -18.06 -3.28 -20.43
N GLY A 85 -17.86 -3.04 -21.72
CA GLY A 85 -18.92 -2.63 -22.65
C GLY A 85 -19.62 -1.33 -22.26
N ARG A 86 -18.91 -0.38 -21.62
CA ARG A 86 -19.44 0.90 -21.12
C ARG A 86 -20.49 0.76 -20.00
N ARG A 87 -20.51 -0.37 -19.28
CA ARG A 87 -21.51 -0.67 -18.24
C ARG A 87 -21.21 -0.09 -16.84
N TYR A 88 -20.13 0.68 -16.68
CA TYR A 88 -19.74 1.33 -15.42
C TYR A 88 -19.63 0.34 -14.22
N LEU A 89 -19.19 -0.90 -14.46
CA LEU A 89 -19.18 -1.93 -13.43
C LEU A 89 -18.02 -1.71 -12.45
N ALA A 90 -16.80 -1.55 -12.97
CA ALA A 90 -15.63 -1.26 -12.15
C ALA A 90 -15.75 0.11 -11.48
N THR A 91 -16.18 1.12 -12.25
CA THR A 91 -16.49 2.47 -11.76
C THR A 91 -17.55 2.47 -10.67
N GLY A 92 -18.57 1.62 -10.79
CA GLY A 92 -19.66 1.49 -9.83
C GLY A 92 -19.22 0.86 -8.51
N HIS A 93 -18.33 -0.14 -8.59
CA HIS A 93 -17.71 -0.76 -7.42
C HIS A 93 -16.86 0.24 -6.63
N GLU A 94 -15.97 0.98 -7.29
CA GLU A 94 -15.13 2.00 -6.63
C GLU A 94 -15.95 3.14 -6.01
N ARG A 95 -17.02 3.61 -6.67
CA ARG A 95 -17.95 4.60 -6.09
C ARG A 95 -18.64 4.08 -4.82
N TRP A 96 -18.84 2.77 -4.72
CA TRP A 96 -19.33 2.14 -3.52
C TRP A 96 -18.23 2.04 -2.45
N ASP A 97 -17.03 1.55 -2.79
CA ASP A 97 -15.95 1.32 -1.83
C ASP A 97 -15.49 2.62 -1.14
N THR A 98 -15.23 3.68 -1.93
CA THR A 98 -14.94 5.06 -1.48
C THR A 98 -16.01 5.68 -0.57
N THR A 99 -17.20 5.09 -0.47
CA THR A 99 -18.30 5.55 0.39
C THR A 99 -18.80 4.50 1.39
N ALA A 100 -18.24 3.29 1.40
CA ALA A 100 -18.64 2.20 2.28
C ALA A 100 -18.13 2.37 3.72
N PHE A 101 -16.94 2.96 3.88
CA PHE A 101 -16.24 3.08 5.17
C PHE A 101 -16.33 4.49 5.76
N GLN A 102 -17.55 5.00 5.93
CA GLN A 102 -17.78 6.31 6.53
C GLN A 102 -17.58 6.28 8.05
N GLU A 103 -16.99 7.34 8.58
CA GLU A 103 -16.79 7.54 10.00
C GLU A 103 -17.47 8.82 10.51
N PRO A 104 -17.71 8.96 11.83
CA PRO A 104 -18.18 10.21 12.42
C PRO A 104 -17.09 11.28 12.35
N VAL A 105 -17.22 12.26 11.45
CA VAL A 105 -16.31 13.40 11.31
C VAL A 105 -16.91 14.71 11.83
N SER A 106 -16.08 15.53 12.47
CA SER A 106 -16.45 16.88 12.92
C SER A 106 -16.50 17.86 11.75
N ALA A 107 -17.71 18.21 11.32
CA ALA A 107 -17.96 19.17 10.25
C ALA A 107 -18.32 20.57 10.81
N PRO A 108 -17.64 21.65 10.39
CA PRO A 108 -18.01 23.00 10.79
C PRO A 108 -19.30 23.45 10.08
N ARG A 109 -20.34 23.77 10.85
CA ARG A 109 -21.52 24.47 10.33
C ARG A 109 -21.16 25.95 10.13
N ARG A 110 -21.07 26.34 8.85
CA ARG A 110 -20.83 27.72 8.41
C ARG A 110 -22.15 28.43 8.16
N GLY A 111 -22.29 29.63 8.71
CA GLY A 111 -23.47 30.48 8.52
C GLY A 111 -23.29 31.43 7.33
N LEU A 112 -24.19 32.41 7.23
CA LEU A 112 -24.04 33.52 6.29
C LEU A 112 -22.68 34.20 6.50
N PHE A 113 -21.99 34.56 5.42
CA PHE A 113 -20.60 35.05 5.40
C PHE A 113 -19.54 34.03 5.89
N GLY A 114 -19.84 32.73 5.87
CA GLY A 114 -18.84 31.66 6.05
C GLY A 114 -18.34 31.45 7.49
N ARG A 115 -18.81 32.24 8.46
CA ARG A 115 -18.44 32.10 9.88
C ARG A 115 -18.91 30.75 10.43
N VAL A 116 -18.01 30.01 11.06
CA VAL A 116 -18.36 28.79 11.80
C VAL A 116 -19.11 29.19 13.07
N PHE A 117 -20.32 28.67 13.25
CA PHE A 117 -21.17 28.96 14.43
C PHE A 117 -21.47 27.72 15.28
N SER A 118 -21.18 26.53 14.77
CA SER A 118 -21.39 25.23 15.42
C SER A 118 -20.51 24.18 14.75
N THR A 119 -20.17 23.11 15.46
CA THR A 119 -19.65 21.87 14.88
C THR A 119 -20.73 20.80 14.95
N SER A 120 -20.92 20.04 13.87
CA SER A 120 -21.79 18.87 13.83
C SER A 120 -20.97 17.63 13.52
N THR A 121 -21.24 16.53 14.19
CA THR A 121 -20.86 15.22 13.68
C THR A 121 -21.68 14.93 12.41
N ARG A 122 -21.03 14.38 11.38
CA ARG A 122 -21.68 13.74 10.23
C ARG A 122 -20.93 12.46 9.88
N MET A 123 -21.60 11.48 9.30
CA MET A 123 -20.90 10.38 8.66
C MET A 123 -20.27 10.89 7.35
N ALA A 124 -19.00 10.56 7.13
CA ALA A 124 -18.28 10.83 5.89
C ALA A 124 -17.05 9.95 5.78
N THR A 125 -16.56 9.71 4.57
CA THR A 125 -15.25 9.08 4.36
C THR A 125 -14.16 9.99 4.92
N PRO A 126 -13.25 9.49 5.79
CA PRO A 126 -12.12 10.26 6.29
C PRO A 126 -11.20 10.76 5.18
N HIS A 127 -10.61 11.94 5.39
CA HIS A 127 -9.77 12.61 4.38
C HIS A 127 -8.47 11.88 4.02
N TRP A 128 -8.04 10.93 4.85
CA TRP A 128 -6.84 10.11 4.68
C TRP A 128 -7.13 8.76 4.01
N HIS A 129 -8.41 8.37 3.85
CA HIS A 129 -8.74 7.18 3.05
C HIS A 129 -8.39 7.42 1.59
N GLY A 130 -7.82 6.39 0.96
CA GLY A 130 -7.37 6.41 -0.42
C GLY A 130 -6.40 5.26 -0.70
N HIS A 131 -5.96 5.19 -1.95
CA HIS A 131 -5.13 4.12 -2.48
C HIS A 131 -3.63 4.31 -2.21
N CYS A 132 -3.22 4.85 -1.05
CA CYS A 132 -1.81 5.13 -0.79
C CYS A 132 -0.93 3.86 -0.75
N ASN A 133 -1.47 2.75 -0.25
CA ASN A 133 -0.84 1.43 -0.31
C ASN A 133 -0.85 0.85 -1.72
N GLY A 134 -1.95 1.04 -2.48
CA GLY A 134 -2.05 0.64 -3.87
C GLY A 134 -1.01 1.34 -4.77
N TRP A 135 -0.90 2.67 -4.65
CA TRP A 135 0.15 3.45 -5.30
C TRP A 135 1.56 3.03 -4.85
N THR A 136 1.79 2.83 -3.55
CA THR A 136 3.08 2.35 -3.02
C THR A 136 3.47 1.02 -3.67
N SER A 137 2.55 0.06 -3.73
CA SER A 137 2.74 -1.23 -4.38
C SER A 137 3.05 -1.08 -5.86
N ALA A 138 2.27 -0.26 -6.58
CA ALA A 138 2.47 0.01 -7.99
C ALA A 138 3.85 0.62 -8.27
N ALA A 139 4.26 1.62 -7.51
CA ALA A 139 5.52 2.34 -7.70
C ALA A 139 6.77 1.50 -7.36
N ILE A 140 6.64 0.47 -6.51
CA ILE A 140 7.69 -0.53 -6.25
C ILE A 140 7.74 -1.55 -7.40
N ARG A 141 6.58 -2.12 -7.77
CA ARG A 141 6.50 -3.28 -8.66
C ARG A 141 6.61 -2.95 -10.14
N HIS A 142 6.26 -1.72 -10.52
CA HIS A 142 6.16 -1.32 -11.91
C HIS A 142 7.00 -0.09 -12.22
N ALA A 143 7.73 -0.18 -13.33
CA ALA A 143 8.29 0.98 -13.99
C ALA A 143 7.19 1.99 -14.35
N GLU A 144 7.52 3.27 -14.23
CA GLU A 144 6.62 4.37 -14.56
C GLU A 144 6.08 4.23 -16.01
N PRO A 145 4.75 4.23 -16.22
CA PRO A 145 4.15 4.38 -17.55
C PRO A 145 4.64 5.65 -18.24
N VAL A 146 5.04 5.57 -19.51
CA VAL A 146 5.57 6.73 -20.27
C VAL A 146 4.86 6.97 -21.61
N ASN A 147 4.24 5.95 -22.21
CA ASN A 147 3.48 6.10 -23.45
C ASN A 147 1.97 5.99 -23.21
N SER A 148 1.18 6.73 -23.98
CA SER A 148 -0.27 6.49 -24.04
C SER A 148 -0.57 5.25 -24.88
N VAL A 149 -1.50 4.42 -24.42
CA VAL A 149 -1.87 3.13 -25.04
C VAL A 149 -3.34 3.18 -25.48
N VAL A 150 -3.62 2.69 -26.69
CA VAL A 150 -5.00 2.53 -27.18
C VAL A 150 -5.41 1.07 -27.07
N ARG A 151 -6.44 0.77 -26.27
CA ARG A 151 -7.05 -0.56 -26.18
C ARG A 151 -8.55 -0.44 -26.40
N ASN A 152 -9.09 -1.26 -27.32
CA ASN A 152 -10.52 -1.32 -27.64
C ASN A 152 -11.15 0.06 -27.97
N GLY A 153 -10.39 0.93 -28.63
CA GLY A 153 -10.83 2.28 -29.01
C GLY A 153 -10.77 3.34 -27.88
N VAL A 154 -10.19 3.01 -26.72
CA VAL A 154 -10.01 3.92 -25.59
C VAL A 154 -8.53 4.22 -25.37
N THR A 155 -8.19 5.50 -25.20
CA THR A 155 -6.82 5.95 -24.92
C THR A 155 -6.58 6.06 -23.41
N PHE A 156 -5.68 5.22 -22.92
CA PHE A 156 -5.10 5.26 -21.58
C PHE A 156 -3.80 6.05 -21.62
N THR A 157 -3.76 7.20 -20.96
CA THR A 157 -2.55 8.01 -20.75
C THR A 157 -1.73 7.43 -19.59
N PRO A 158 -0.44 7.76 -19.47
CA PRO A 158 0.37 7.38 -18.31
C PRO A 158 -0.29 7.59 -16.94
N ALA A 159 -1.00 8.70 -16.74
CA ALA A 159 -1.73 8.96 -15.49
C ALA A 159 -2.91 7.99 -15.28
N ASP A 160 -3.66 7.63 -16.34
CA ASP A 160 -4.73 6.64 -16.22
C ASP A 160 -4.17 5.26 -15.85
N ILE A 161 -3.02 4.89 -16.43
CA ILE A 161 -2.37 3.59 -16.17
C ILE A 161 -1.85 3.53 -14.74
N LYS A 162 -1.27 4.61 -14.21
CA LYS A 162 -0.91 4.72 -12.78
C LYS A 162 -2.12 4.54 -11.86
N GLY A 163 -3.27 5.13 -12.22
CA GLY A 163 -4.53 4.96 -11.48
C GLY A 163 -5.04 3.52 -11.49
N LEU A 164 -5.01 2.85 -12.65
CA LEU A 164 -5.37 1.42 -12.75
C LEU A 164 -4.40 0.50 -11.97
N LEU A 165 -3.12 0.85 -11.90
CA LEU A 165 -2.16 0.10 -11.09
C LEU A 165 -2.37 0.35 -9.59
N ALA A 166 -2.74 1.57 -9.17
CA ALA A 166 -3.09 1.84 -7.78
C ALA A 166 -4.35 1.09 -7.33
N GLU A 167 -5.39 1.07 -8.17
CA GLU A 167 -6.58 0.23 -8.01
C GLU A 167 -6.22 -1.25 -7.84
N LEU A 168 -5.37 -1.78 -8.74
CA LEU A 168 -5.02 -3.20 -8.79
C LEU A 168 -4.37 -3.72 -7.49
N TYR A 169 -3.78 -2.84 -6.68
CA TYR A 169 -3.07 -3.21 -5.46
C TYR A 169 -3.72 -2.73 -4.15
N ILE A 170 -4.83 -1.97 -4.14
CA ILE A 170 -5.39 -1.44 -2.87
C ILE A 170 -5.77 -2.54 -1.87
N TYR A 171 -6.27 -3.68 -2.36
CA TYR A 171 -6.62 -4.84 -1.54
C TYR A 171 -5.80 -6.09 -1.85
N ASN A 172 -4.70 -5.96 -2.60
CA ASN A 172 -3.86 -7.10 -2.94
C ASN A 172 -2.93 -7.48 -1.79
N GLU A 173 -2.59 -8.76 -1.73
CA GLU A 173 -1.69 -9.32 -0.74
C GLU A 173 -0.34 -8.60 -0.69
N MET A 174 0.12 -8.38 0.53
CA MET A 174 1.44 -7.88 0.87
C MET A 174 2.03 -8.80 1.95
N ASN A 175 3.33 -9.05 1.87
CA ASN A 175 4.04 -9.72 2.95
C ASN A 175 4.56 -8.64 3.93
N VAL A 176 4.03 -8.66 5.15
CA VAL A 176 4.45 -7.78 6.23
C VAL A 176 5.76 -8.29 6.80
N LEU A 177 6.86 -7.56 6.58
CA LEU A 177 8.19 -7.96 7.06
C LEU A 177 8.27 -7.83 8.59
N ALA A 178 7.87 -6.68 9.13
CA ALA A 178 7.81 -6.40 10.57
C ALA A 178 6.86 -5.25 10.91
N GLY A 179 6.43 -5.17 12.17
CA GLY A 179 5.44 -4.20 12.65
C GLY A 179 4.00 -4.73 12.60
N SER A 180 3.03 -3.85 12.39
CA SER A 180 1.58 -4.13 12.31
C SER A 180 0.94 -4.68 13.60
N GLU A 181 1.22 -5.93 13.95
CA GLU A 181 0.69 -6.58 15.17
C GLU A 181 1.56 -6.31 16.40
N THR A 182 2.85 -6.06 16.17
CA THR A 182 3.85 -5.75 17.20
C THR A 182 4.54 -4.44 16.89
N TYR A 183 5.16 -3.83 17.90
CA TYR A 183 5.97 -2.63 17.68
C TYR A 183 7.23 -2.97 16.87
N LEU A 184 7.48 -2.22 15.80
CA LEU A 184 8.72 -2.32 15.03
C LEU A 184 9.91 -1.88 15.88
N ASP A 185 10.72 -2.84 16.35
CA ASP A 185 11.94 -2.55 17.11
C ASP A 185 13.10 -2.07 16.21
N ALA A 186 14.07 -1.38 16.82
CA ALA A 186 15.16 -0.75 16.08
C ALA A 186 16.14 -1.73 15.43
N ALA A 187 16.25 -2.95 15.93
CA ALA A 187 17.19 -3.95 15.45
C ALA A 187 16.61 -4.71 14.25
N THR A 188 15.34 -5.12 14.34
CA THR A 188 14.58 -5.63 13.19
C THR A 188 14.50 -4.57 12.08
N PHE A 189 14.21 -3.30 12.43
CA PHE A 189 14.25 -2.18 11.47
C PHE A 189 15.60 -2.04 10.77
N HIS A 190 16.72 -2.00 11.52
CA HIS A 190 18.05 -1.85 10.95
C HIS A 190 18.40 -3.01 10.01
N ALA A 191 18.16 -4.24 10.45
CA ALA A 191 18.46 -5.43 9.68
C ALA A 191 17.62 -5.50 8.39
N ILE A 192 16.32 -5.18 8.45
CA ILE A 192 15.46 -5.14 7.26
C ILE A 192 15.98 -4.09 6.25
N ILE A 193 16.19 -2.84 6.67
CA ILE A 193 16.59 -1.77 5.76
C ILE A 193 17.94 -2.07 5.09
N THR A 194 18.93 -2.54 5.85
CA THR A 194 20.26 -2.83 5.34
C THR A 194 20.32 -4.07 4.45
N ASN A 195 19.53 -5.11 4.72
CA ASN A 195 19.42 -6.27 3.83
C ASN A 195 18.59 -5.95 2.57
N TRP A 196 17.36 -5.49 2.71
CA TRP A 196 16.42 -5.32 1.58
C TRP A 196 16.83 -4.20 0.63
N VAL A 197 17.14 -3.01 1.18
CA VAL A 197 17.49 -1.82 0.37
C VAL A 197 18.99 -1.78 0.07
N GLY A 198 19.83 -2.36 0.96
CA GLY A 198 21.28 -2.33 0.84
C GLY A 198 21.91 -3.50 0.08
N ARG A 199 21.58 -4.74 0.45
CA ARG A 199 22.09 -5.96 -0.24
C ARG A 199 21.21 -6.35 -1.44
N GLY A 200 19.88 -6.27 -1.27
CA GLY A 200 18.88 -6.67 -2.27
C GLY A 200 18.53 -5.59 -3.31
N GLU A 201 19.01 -4.34 -3.12
CA GLU A 201 18.62 -3.18 -3.93
C GLU A 201 17.12 -3.13 -4.26
N HIS A 202 16.27 -3.43 -3.27
CA HIS A 202 14.83 -3.55 -3.45
C HIS A 202 14.06 -2.55 -2.60
N SER A 203 13.10 -1.87 -3.23
CA SER A 203 12.23 -0.90 -2.55
C SER A 203 11.16 -1.64 -1.73
N ILE A 204 10.95 -1.19 -0.49
CA ILE A 204 9.94 -1.77 0.41
C ILE A 204 8.91 -0.70 0.77
N GLY A 205 7.69 -1.12 1.05
CA GLY A 205 6.66 -0.25 1.60
C GLY A 205 6.93 0.04 3.08
N MET A 206 6.66 1.27 3.51
CA MET A 206 6.46 1.60 4.91
C MET A 206 5.04 2.12 5.13
N GLU A 207 4.45 1.73 6.26
CA GLU A 207 3.39 2.52 6.87
C GLU A 207 4.05 3.57 7.78
N ALA A 208 4.02 4.82 7.33
CA ALA A 208 4.88 5.87 7.83
C ALA A 208 4.59 6.30 9.26
N ASP A 209 3.34 6.28 9.71
CA ASP A 209 2.93 7.03 10.90
C ASP A 209 2.11 6.15 11.85
N PRO A 210 2.65 5.76 13.02
CA PRO A 210 1.90 4.99 14.01
C PRO A 210 0.70 5.77 14.53
N GLY A 211 -0.50 5.32 14.15
CA GLY A 211 -1.74 6.02 14.47
C GLY A 211 -2.95 5.40 13.80
N LYS A 212 -4.05 6.16 13.82
CA LYS A 212 -5.29 5.76 13.13
C LYS A 212 -5.18 5.92 11.61
N GLU A 213 -4.52 6.99 11.16
CA GLU A 213 -4.37 7.29 9.74
C GLU A 213 -3.27 6.41 9.14
N LYS A 214 -3.60 5.65 8.10
CA LYS A 214 -2.72 4.64 7.51
C LYS A 214 -2.05 5.18 6.26
N TRP A 215 -0.87 5.78 6.43
CA TRP A 215 -0.12 6.47 5.37
C TRP A 215 1.02 5.61 4.81
N ASN A 216 0.89 5.15 3.57
CA ASN A 216 1.89 4.27 2.94
C ASN A 216 2.77 4.99 1.92
N TYR A 217 4.07 4.67 1.92
CA TYR A 217 5.06 5.20 0.97
C TYR A 217 6.17 4.17 0.66
N PRO A 218 6.78 4.22 -0.54
CA PRO A 218 7.87 3.32 -0.91
C PRO A 218 9.25 3.88 -0.50
N ILE A 219 9.95 3.17 0.37
CA ILE A 219 11.36 3.41 0.75
C ILE A 219 12.25 2.91 -0.38
N TYR A 220 13.21 3.73 -0.83
CA TYR A 220 14.10 3.36 -1.94
C TYR A 220 15.60 3.54 -1.66
N ALA A 221 15.99 4.26 -0.60
CA ALA A 221 17.39 4.41 -0.21
C ALA A 221 17.56 4.67 1.29
N PHE A 222 18.76 4.43 1.80
CA PHE A 222 19.17 4.84 3.13
C PHE A 222 20.66 5.22 3.18
N ALA A 223 21.02 6.01 4.18
CA ALA A 223 22.40 6.24 4.58
C ALA A 223 22.48 6.29 6.12
N SER A 224 23.47 5.60 6.70
CA SER A 224 23.71 5.55 8.13
C SER A 224 25.14 5.92 8.50
N SER A 225 25.29 6.42 9.72
CA SER A 225 26.55 6.57 10.42
C SER A 225 26.42 5.86 11.78
N ASN A 226 27.55 5.36 12.30
CA ASN A 226 27.55 4.62 13.55
C ASN A 226 28.76 4.97 14.43
N GLY A 227 28.65 4.66 15.72
CA GLY A 227 29.72 4.78 16.69
C GLY A 227 29.59 3.70 17.77
N ARG A 228 30.68 2.98 18.05
CA ARG A 228 30.67 1.94 19.09
C ARG A 228 30.59 2.58 20.48
N ILE A 229 29.57 2.19 21.25
CA ILE A 229 29.42 2.53 22.67
C ILE A 229 30.26 1.54 23.50
N SER A 230 30.29 0.28 23.09
CA SER A 230 31.12 -0.80 23.65
C SER A 230 31.31 -1.91 22.62
N ASP A 231 32.06 -2.96 22.97
CA ASP A 231 32.24 -4.14 22.10
C ASP A 231 30.90 -4.78 21.68
N ARG A 232 29.88 -4.71 22.55
CA ARG A 232 28.55 -5.32 22.35
C ARG A 232 27.43 -4.30 22.14
N GLN A 233 27.73 -3.02 21.89
CA GLN A 233 26.71 -2.01 21.64
C GLN A 233 27.17 -0.90 20.70
N VAL A 234 26.33 -0.57 19.71
CA VAL A 234 26.63 0.44 18.67
C VAL A 234 25.49 1.46 18.59
N GLU A 235 25.82 2.75 18.65
CA GLU A 235 24.90 3.85 18.30
C GLU A 235 24.83 3.98 16.78
N VAL A 236 23.63 4.14 16.22
CA VAL A 236 23.38 4.30 14.79
C VAL A 236 22.45 5.48 14.54
N LYS A 237 22.82 6.33 13.58
CA LYS A 237 22.00 7.41 13.04
C LYS A 237 21.76 7.11 11.56
N MET A 238 20.51 7.04 11.12
CA MET A 238 20.12 6.60 9.79
C MET A 238 19.06 7.53 9.19
N ASN A 239 19.30 8.01 7.97
CA ASN A 239 18.27 8.63 7.14
C ASN A 239 17.75 7.60 6.15
N VAL A 240 16.43 7.50 6.02
CA VAL A 240 15.75 6.65 5.04
C VAL A 240 14.95 7.54 4.10
N ALA A 241 15.21 7.41 2.79
CA ALA A 241 14.57 8.19 1.74
C ALA A 241 13.43 7.39 1.08
N TYR A 242 12.34 8.08 0.78
CA TYR A 242 11.10 7.50 0.24
C TYR A 242 10.44 8.44 -0.77
N ALA A 243 9.73 7.89 -1.75
CA ALA A 243 8.98 8.70 -2.71
C ALA A 243 7.74 9.28 -2.02
N LYS A 244 7.47 10.57 -2.24
CA LYS A 244 6.36 11.29 -1.61
C LYS A 244 5.15 11.38 -2.54
N ASP A 245 3.97 11.50 -1.97
CA ASP A 245 2.74 11.76 -2.71
C ASP A 245 2.75 13.14 -3.39
N SER A 246 1.84 13.30 -4.34
CA SER A 246 1.63 14.54 -5.09
C SER A 246 0.16 14.97 -5.04
N ARG A 247 -0.14 16.20 -5.46
CA ARG A 247 -1.48 16.81 -5.31
C ARG A 247 -2.53 16.34 -6.35
N GLY A 248 -2.20 15.35 -7.17
CA GLY A 248 -2.99 14.81 -8.27
C GLY A 248 -2.08 13.95 -9.15
N GLU A 249 -2.62 13.04 -9.96
CA GLU A 249 -1.75 12.18 -10.77
C GLU A 249 -1.18 12.93 -11.98
N PHE A 250 0.10 12.75 -12.23
CA PHE A 250 0.81 13.40 -13.33
C PHE A 250 1.13 12.40 -14.44
N GLN A 251 1.13 12.87 -15.69
CA GLN A 251 1.54 12.05 -16.84
C GLN A 251 2.99 11.58 -16.65
N GLN A 252 3.90 12.51 -16.38
CA GLN A 252 5.26 12.24 -15.90
C GLN A 252 5.37 12.64 -14.43
N SER A 253 5.89 11.74 -13.60
CA SER A 253 6.08 11.93 -12.18
C SER A 253 7.02 13.10 -11.88
N PRO A 254 6.68 14.00 -10.94
CA PRO A 254 7.57 15.09 -10.53
C PRO A 254 8.73 14.62 -9.64
N ARG A 255 8.84 13.31 -9.36
CA ARG A 255 9.88 12.66 -8.54
C ARG A 255 10.07 13.30 -7.16
N TYR A 256 8.97 13.64 -6.50
CA TYR A 256 8.99 14.11 -5.12
C TYR A 256 9.53 13.02 -4.17
N SER A 257 10.42 13.43 -3.28
CA SER A 257 11.05 12.57 -2.29
C SER A 257 11.05 13.25 -0.92
N SER A 258 11.08 12.46 0.14
CA SER A 258 11.27 12.92 1.51
C SER A 258 12.15 11.93 2.27
N GLN A 259 12.56 12.28 3.49
CA GLN A 259 13.37 11.43 4.36
C GLN A 259 12.83 11.37 5.79
N LYS A 260 12.94 10.21 6.44
CA LYS A 260 12.75 10.03 7.88
C LYS A 260 14.11 9.78 8.52
N TYR A 261 14.39 10.47 9.63
CA TYR A 261 15.61 10.32 10.43
C TYR A 261 15.35 9.39 11.62
N PHE A 262 16.26 8.45 11.85
CA PHE A 262 16.21 7.46 12.93
C PHE A 262 17.53 7.48 13.71
N HIS A 263 17.42 7.32 15.02
CA HIS A 263 18.54 7.32 15.94
C HIS A 263 18.31 6.25 17.01
N TYR A 264 19.16 5.25 17.06
CA TYR A 264 18.96 4.07 17.90
C TYR A 264 20.30 3.48 18.34
N TYR A 265 20.25 2.57 19.30
CA TYR A 265 21.36 1.67 19.58
C TYR A 265 21.00 0.23 19.22
N LEU A 266 22.01 -0.54 18.84
CA LEU A 266 21.96 -1.98 18.59
C LEU A 266 22.80 -2.70 19.65
N ASN A 267 22.29 -3.80 20.18
CA ASN A 267 22.98 -4.74 21.04
C ASN A 267 23.51 -5.91 20.19
N LEU A 268 24.76 -6.31 20.42
CA LEU A 268 25.43 -7.38 19.67
C LEU A 268 25.73 -8.61 20.56
N ASP A 269 25.76 -9.78 19.95
CA ASP A 269 26.35 -10.99 20.55
C ASP A 269 27.89 -11.01 20.44
N GLU A 270 28.49 -12.13 20.81
CA GLU A 270 29.96 -12.32 20.80
C GLU A 270 30.52 -12.52 19.39
N ASP A 271 29.67 -12.88 18.42
CA ASP A 271 30.01 -12.99 16.99
C ASP A 271 29.80 -11.66 16.22
N GLY A 272 29.36 -10.60 16.92
CA GLY A 272 29.01 -9.31 16.31
C GLY A 272 27.65 -9.27 15.62
N LYS A 273 26.78 -10.28 15.84
CA LYS A 273 25.43 -10.31 15.28
C LYS A 273 24.49 -9.44 16.10
N ILE A 274 23.59 -8.75 15.41
CA ILE A 274 22.53 -7.94 16.00
C ILE A 274 21.54 -8.88 16.70
N VAL A 275 21.31 -8.67 18.01
CA VAL A 275 20.37 -9.45 18.82
C VAL A 275 19.26 -8.62 19.48
N GLY A 276 19.34 -7.29 19.37
CA GLY A 276 18.33 -6.39 19.91
C GLY A 276 18.72 -4.93 19.77
N GLY A 277 17.87 -4.02 20.23
CA GLY A 277 18.11 -2.58 20.12
C GLY A 277 16.95 -1.76 20.66
N ASN A 278 17.07 -0.43 20.60
CA ASN A 278 15.94 0.47 20.87
C ASN A 278 16.15 1.86 20.23
N PHE A 279 15.04 2.51 19.87
CA PHE A 279 15.02 3.87 19.35
C PHE A 279 15.20 4.90 20.46
N TYR A 280 16.04 5.91 20.22
CA TYR A 280 16.06 7.13 21.00
C TYR A 280 14.84 8.01 20.66
N ARG A 281 14.50 8.93 21.58
CA ARG A 281 13.28 9.75 21.52
C ARG A 281 13.23 10.73 20.34
N ASP A 282 14.37 11.05 19.74
CA ASP A 282 14.51 11.90 18.56
C ASP A 282 14.34 11.15 17.23
N SER A 283 14.09 9.83 17.27
CA SER A 283 13.74 9.05 16.09
C SER A 283 12.36 9.41 15.53
N SER A 284 12.29 9.40 14.20
CA SER A 284 11.05 9.15 13.46
C SER A 284 10.46 7.80 13.87
N ARG A 285 9.18 7.61 13.58
CA ARG A 285 8.51 6.32 13.75
C ARG A 285 7.98 5.83 12.40
N ILE A 286 7.75 4.52 12.34
CA ILE A 286 7.11 3.72 11.28
C ILE A 286 6.27 2.67 12.02
N ASP A 287 5.08 2.34 11.53
CA ASP A 287 4.19 1.33 12.14
C ASP A 287 4.46 -0.08 11.58
N MET A 288 4.80 -0.15 10.28
CA MET A 288 4.96 -1.39 9.54
C MET A 288 5.98 -1.24 8.40
N LEU A 289 6.78 -2.26 8.16
CA LEU A 289 7.55 -2.48 6.93
C LEU A 289 6.99 -3.68 6.19
N TRP A 290 6.79 -3.56 4.88
CA TRP A 290 6.09 -4.56 4.07
C TRP A 290 6.56 -4.55 2.62
N ILE A 291 6.21 -5.60 1.88
CA ILE A 291 6.54 -5.78 0.47
C ILE A 291 5.31 -6.16 -0.36
N PRO A 292 5.09 -5.53 -1.52
CA PRO A 292 3.97 -5.85 -2.40
C PRO A 292 4.26 -7.13 -3.22
N LEU A 293 3.32 -8.07 -3.21
CA LEU A 293 3.40 -9.32 -3.97
C LEU A 293 2.74 -9.17 -5.36
N SER A 294 2.77 -10.23 -6.17
CA SER A 294 2.08 -10.24 -7.47
C SER A 294 0.60 -9.91 -7.34
N PRO A 295 0.02 -9.17 -8.31
CA PRO A 295 -1.39 -8.87 -8.32
C PRO A 295 -2.18 -10.15 -8.60
N LYS A 296 -3.02 -10.55 -7.65
CA LYS A 296 -3.99 -11.63 -7.80
C LYS A 296 -5.24 -11.10 -8.50
N GLU A 297 -6.03 -11.98 -9.12
CA GLU A 297 -7.38 -11.60 -9.55
C GLU A 297 -8.30 -11.44 -8.32
N SER A 298 -9.27 -10.54 -8.39
CA SER A 298 -10.22 -10.28 -7.30
C SER A 298 -10.95 -11.56 -6.85
N GLY A 299 -11.21 -11.69 -5.55
CA GLY A 299 -11.88 -12.85 -4.96
C GLY A 299 -10.96 -14.04 -4.66
N GLN A 300 -9.68 -13.98 -5.04
CA GLN A 300 -8.66 -14.93 -4.60
C GLN A 300 -8.24 -14.66 -3.14
N PRO A 301 -7.68 -15.66 -2.43
CA PRO A 301 -7.12 -15.46 -1.09
C PRO A 301 -6.08 -14.33 -1.05
N GLY A 302 -6.27 -13.34 -0.18
CA GLY A 302 -5.46 -12.12 -0.12
C GLY A 302 -5.76 -11.09 -1.22
N HIS A 303 -6.87 -11.22 -1.96
CA HIS A 303 -7.43 -10.14 -2.79
C HIS A 303 -8.98 -10.21 -2.85
N GLU A 304 -9.61 -10.65 -1.78
CA GLU A 304 -11.05 -10.93 -1.68
C GLU A 304 -11.92 -9.67 -1.83
N ARG A 305 -11.37 -8.53 -1.41
CA ARG A 305 -12.01 -7.20 -1.48
C ARG A 305 -11.70 -6.43 -2.77
N GLY A 306 -10.88 -6.99 -3.67
CA GLY A 306 -10.55 -6.36 -4.94
C GLY A 306 -11.78 -6.03 -5.77
N ASN A 307 -11.62 -5.13 -6.75
CA ASN A 307 -12.70 -4.79 -7.66
C ASN A 307 -12.98 -5.99 -8.61
N PRO A 308 -14.15 -6.65 -8.54
CA PRO A 308 -14.40 -7.90 -9.27
C PRO A 308 -14.63 -7.69 -10.77
N TYR A 309 -14.60 -6.43 -11.24
CA TYR A 309 -14.83 -6.04 -12.62
C TYR A 309 -13.58 -5.54 -13.34
N ILE A 310 -12.40 -5.63 -12.70
CA ILE A 310 -11.10 -5.48 -13.36
C ILE A 310 -10.39 -6.82 -13.43
N LYS A 311 -9.42 -6.95 -14.36
CA LYS A 311 -8.53 -8.10 -14.46
C LYS A 311 -7.08 -7.64 -14.40
N ALA A 312 -6.29 -8.28 -13.54
CA ALA A 312 -4.86 -8.03 -13.41
C ALA A 312 -4.16 -8.19 -14.77
N SER A 313 -4.50 -9.26 -15.49
CA SER A 313 -3.98 -9.53 -16.84
C SER A 313 -4.23 -8.40 -17.86
N GLU A 314 -5.42 -7.77 -17.83
CA GLU A 314 -5.78 -6.68 -18.74
C GLU A 314 -5.04 -5.38 -18.39
N ILE A 315 -5.00 -5.01 -17.10
CA ILE A 315 -4.28 -3.81 -16.63
C ILE A 315 -2.77 -3.94 -16.90
N LEU A 316 -2.16 -5.08 -16.54
CA LEU A 316 -0.75 -5.34 -16.80
C LEU A 316 -0.43 -5.35 -18.30
N SER A 317 -1.35 -5.78 -19.17
CA SER A 317 -1.13 -5.70 -20.62
C SER A 317 -1.01 -4.25 -21.11
N ILE A 318 -1.81 -3.32 -20.57
CA ILE A 318 -1.75 -1.89 -20.91
C ILE A 318 -0.46 -1.28 -20.36
N TRP A 319 -0.04 -1.67 -19.15
CA TRP A 319 1.25 -1.25 -18.59
C TRP A 319 2.44 -1.70 -19.46
N ARG A 320 2.46 -2.97 -19.91
CA ARG A 320 3.52 -3.51 -20.79
C ARG A 320 3.62 -2.78 -22.12
N ASP A 321 2.49 -2.35 -22.68
CA ASP A 321 2.43 -1.57 -23.93
C ASP A 321 2.84 -0.09 -23.71
N SER A 322 2.78 0.41 -22.47
CA SER A 322 3.17 1.78 -22.11
C SER A 322 4.66 1.92 -21.80
N VAL A 323 5.27 0.90 -21.19
CA VAL A 323 6.67 0.92 -20.73
C VAL A 323 7.60 0.23 -21.75
N PRO A 324 8.70 0.88 -22.18
CA PRO A 324 9.71 0.27 -23.04
C PRO A 324 10.19 -1.09 -22.51
N GLU A 325 10.30 -2.08 -23.40
CA GLU A 325 10.69 -3.45 -23.05
C GLU A 325 12.04 -3.51 -22.31
N GLU A 326 13.01 -2.73 -22.75
CA GLU A 326 14.33 -2.60 -22.12
C GLU A 326 14.28 -2.05 -20.69
N THR A 327 13.26 -1.23 -20.36
CA THR A 327 13.01 -0.81 -18.98
C THR A 327 12.36 -1.94 -18.17
N ARG A 328 11.45 -2.71 -18.76
CA ARG A 328 10.81 -3.86 -18.09
C ARG A 328 11.82 -4.97 -17.77
N LYS A 329 12.70 -5.33 -18.72
CA LYS A 329 13.74 -6.36 -18.55
C LYS A 329 14.72 -6.10 -17.41
N LYS A 330 14.94 -4.84 -17.02
CA LYS A 330 15.80 -4.47 -15.88
C LYS A 330 15.02 -4.14 -14.60
N TRP A 331 13.69 -4.02 -14.66
CA TRP A 331 12.85 -3.77 -13.48
C TRP A 331 12.59 -5.07 -12.70
N LEU A 332 13.67 -5.70 -12.23
CA LEU A 332 13.60 -6.94 -11.47
C LEU A 332 13.04 -6.67 -10.07
N VAL A 333 11.98 -7.37 -9.70
CA VAL A 333 11.34 -7.30 -8.38
C VAL A 333 11.05 -8.71 -7.88
N ILE A 334 10.83 -8.86 -6.58
CA ILE A 334 10.37 -10.12 -6.00
C ILE A 334 9.01 -10.52 -6.58
N ASP A 335 8.72 -11.83 -6.57
CA ASP A 335 7.44 -12.39 -6.98
C ASP A 335 6.92 -11.83 -8.32
N GLN A 336 7.71 -11.89 -9.39
CA GLN A 336 7.24 -11.41 -10.70
C GLN A 336 6.17 -12.34 -11.31
N PRO A 337 5.10 -11.78 -11.93
CA PRO A 337 4.15 -12.57 -12.71
C PRO A 337 4.85 -13.36 -13.81
N LYS A 338 4.38 -14.58 -14.11
CA LYS A 338 5.04 -15.46 -15.10
C LYS A 338 5.39 -14.78 -16.45
N PRO A 339 4.55 -13.87 -17.03
CA PRO A 339 4.88 -13.16 -18.28
C PRO A 339 5.91 -12.02 -18.16
N ASP A 340 6.28 -11.58 -16.96
CA ASP A 340 7.22 -10.47 -16.72
C ASP A 340 8.59 -10.92 -16.23
N ARG A 341 8.73 -12.20 -15.86
CA ARG A 341 9.99 -12.83 -15.44
C ARG A 341 11.04 -12.77 -16.54
N VAL A 342 12.29 -12.55 -16.14
CA VAL A 342 13.41 -12.35 -17.06
C VAL A 342 14.32 -13.56 -17.06
N SER A 343 14.36 -14.29 -18.19
CA SER A 343 15.13 -15.53 -18.34
C SER A 343 16.65 -15.30 -18.39
N GLU A 344 17.08 -14.17 -18.95
CA GLU A 344 18.49 -13.79 -19.09
C GLU A 344 18.76 -12.56 -18.23
N ILE A 345 19.28 -12.79 -17.03
CA ILE A 345 19.67 -11.74 -16.09
C ILE A 345 20.87 -10.96 -16.66
N PRO A 346 20.79 -9.63 -16.81
CA PRO A 346 21.94 -8.83 -17.28
C PRO A 346 23.17 -8.99 -16.39
N THR A 347 24.31 -9.37 -17.00
CA THR A 347 25.60 -9.59 -16.30
C THR A 347 26.20 -8.33 -15.66
N GLU A 348 25.61 -7.16 -15.89
CA GLU A 348 26.02 -5.87 -15.33
C GLU A 348 25.37 -5.58 -13.95
N LEU A 349 24.45 -6.43 -13.48
CA LEU A 349 23.83 -6.29 -12.18
C LEU A 349 24.80 -6.71 -11.07
N VAL A 350 25.18 -5.75 -10.22
CA VAL A 350 26.15 -5.93 -9.12
C VAL A 350 25.48 -6.42 -7.82
N ALA A 351 24.18 -6.18 -7.66
CA ALA A 351 23.40 -6.53 -6.47
C ALA A 351 22.75 -7.92 -6.54
N LEU A 352 22.21 -8.38 -5.41
CA LEU A 352 21.47 -9.65 -5.35
C LEU A 352 20.23 -9.58 -6.25
N VAL A 353 20.14 -10.51 -7.19
CA VAL A 353 19.04 -10.56 -8.15
C VAL A 353 17.88 -11.39 -7.58
N PRO A 354 16.64 -10.85 -7.51
CA PRO A 354 15.49 -11.62 -7.06
C PRO A 354 15.28 -12.88 -7.91
N LEU A 355 14.97 -14.00 -7.26
CA LEU A 355 14.69 -15.26 -7.93
C LEU A 355 13.58 -15.07 -8.97
N GLN A 356 13.87 -15.50 -10.20
CA GLN A 356 12.92 -15.45 -11.32
C GLN A 356 12.09 -16.73 -11.40
N GLU A 357 12.62 -17.83 -10.89
CA GLU A 357 11.91 -19.10 -10.75
C GLU A 357 11.75 -19.43 -9.27
N PHE A 358 10.51 -19.75 -8.90
CA PHE A 358 10.15 -20.34 -7.63
C PHE A 358 9.59 -21.72 -7.94
N PRO A 359 9.83 -22.74 -7.10
CA PRO A 359 9.08 -23.99 -7.22
C PRO A 359 7.58 -23.62 -7.18
N ASP A 360 6.82 -24.08 -8.18
CA ASP A 360 5.36 -23.90 -8.16
C ASP A 360 4.85 -24.46 -6.82
N PRO A 361 3.99 -23.73 -6.09
CA PRO A 361 3.43 -24.25 -4.85
C PRO A 361 2.79 -25.60 -5.16
N VAL A 362 3.15 -26.63 -4.40
CA VAL A 362 2.59 -27.97 -4.59
C VAL A 362 1.09 -27.83 -4.38
N VAL A 363 0.35 -27.85 -5.49
CA VAL A 363 -1.10 -27.95 -5.46
C VAL A 363 -1.38 -29.36 -4.98
N GLU A 364 -1.46 -29.54 -3.66
CA GLU A 364 -2.19 -30.67 -3.10
C GLU A 364 -3.60 -30.56 -3.70
N ALA A 365 -3.87 -31.46 -4.65
CA ALA A 365 -5.16 -31.58 -5.26
C ALA A 365 -6.13 -32.01 -4.17
N GLN A 366 -6.78 -31.03 -3.53
CA GLN A 366 -7.91 -31.28 -2.65
C GLN A 366 -8.93 -32.07 -3.47
N ALA A 367 -9.04 -33.36 -3.16
CA ALA A 367 -10.02 -34.22 -3.78
C ALA A 367 -11.40 -33.56 -3.60
N PRO A 368 -12.26 -33.55 -4.64
CA PRO A 368 -13.56 -32.92 -4.54
C PRO A 368 -14.30 -33.50 -3.33
N ALA A 369 -14.80 -32.62 -2.46
CA ALA A 369 -15.56 -33.03 -1.30
C ALA A 369 -16.71 -33.95 -1.74
N PRO A 370 -16.99 -35.05 -1.01
CA PRO A 370 -18.10 -35.91 -1.35
C PRO A 370 -19.41 -35.10 -1.34
N PRO A 371 -20.36 -35.40 -2.24
CA PRO A 371 -21.62 -34.66 -2.29
C PRO A 371 -22.34 -34.76 -0.94
N ALA A 372 -22.85 -33.64 -0.46
CA ALA A 372 -23.63 -33.60 0.77
C ALA A 372 -24.87 -34.49 0.64
N GLU A 373 -25.12 -35.34 1.63
CA GLU A 373 -26.33 -36.17 1.68
C GLU A 373 -27.55 -35.28 1.94
N ASP A 374 -28.60 -35.45 1.12
CA ASP A 374 -29.87 -34.73 1.27
C ASP A 374 -30.54 -35.09 2.60
N SER A 375 -30.59 -34.13 3.53
CA SER A 375 -31.39 -34.27 4.76
C SER A 375 -32.87 -34.00 4.45
N GLU A 376 -33.70 -35.05 4.49
CA GLU A 376 -35.16 -34.94 4.32
C GLU A 376 -35.79 -33.96 5.33
N PRO A 377 -36.80 -33.16 4.93
CA PRO A 377 -37.54 -32.30 5.84
C PRO A 377 -38.51 -33.12 6.71
N ALA A 378 -38.44 -32.95 8.02
CA ALA A 378 -39.33 -33.61 8.96
C ALA A 378 -40.81 -33.18 8.77
N ALA A 379 -41.71 -34.16 8.81
CA ALA A 379 -43.15 -33.95 8.60
C ALA A 379 -43.84 -33.19 9.77
N PRO A 380 -44.86 -32.35 9.49
CA PRO A 380 -45.57 -31.61 10.52
C PRO A 380 -46.63 -32.48 11.24
N THR A 381 -46.70 -32.36 12.56
CA THR A 381 -47.77 -32.95 13.38
C THR A 381 -49.04 -32.13 13.31
N THR A 382 -50.18 -32.78 13.04
CA THR A 382 -51.52 -32.19 13.04
C THR A 382 -52.12 -32.11 14.44
N ASP A 383 -52.73 -30.97 14.81
CA ASP A 383 -53.95 -31.03 15.63
C ASP A 383 -54.90 -29.81 15.45
N THR A 384 -56.07 -30.11 14.89
CA THR A 384 -57.43 -29.63 15.21
C THR A 384 -57.81 -28.14 15.39
N ALA A 385 -58.46 -27.61 14.34
CA ALA A 385 -59.71 -26.84 14.27
C ALA A 385 -59.90 -25.47 14.97
N ALA A 386 -60.26 -24.46 14.17
CA ALA A 386 -61.62 -23.89 14.14
C ALA A 386 -61.88 -23.12 12.82
N ALA A 387 -63.14 -22.98 12.41
CA ALA A 387 -63.53 -22.27 11.18
C ALA A 387 -63.79 -20.77 11.43
N VAL A 388 -63.72 -19.94 10.37
CA VAL A 388 -64.77 -18.99 9.90
C VAL A 388 -64.27 -18.26 8.64
N SER A 389 -65.19 -17.60 7.93
CA SER A 389 -65.15 -17.16 6.54
C SER A 389 -64.47 -15.82 6.22
N ASP A 390 -64.39 -15.60 4.91
CA ASP A 390 -64.58 -14.34 4.17
C ASP A 390 -63.39 -13.56 3.60
N GLU A 391 -63.74 -12.91 2.50
CA GLU A 391 -62.92 -12.23 1.51
C GLU A 391 -62.29 -10.94 2.06
N THR A 392 -61.10 -10.59 1.58
CA THR A 392 -60.93 -9.31 0.86
C THR A 392 -59.63 -9.26 0.07
N GLU A 393 -59.74 -8.72 -1.13
CA GLU A 393 -58.66 -8.41 -2.06
C GLU A 393 -58.23 -6.95 -1.83
N GLU A 394 -56.96 -6.67 -1.53
CA GLU A 394 -56.44 -5.30 -1.57
C GLU A 394 -55.03 -5.25 -2.19
N ALA A 395 -54.87 -4.41 -3.21
CA ALA A 395 -53.69 -4.36 -4.06
C ALA A 395 -52.61 -3.43 -3.50
N ALA A 396 -51.34 -3.78 -3.74
CA ALA A 396 -50.19 -2.96 -3.35
C ALA A 396 -50.12 -1.65 -4.17
N PRO A 397 -49.79 -0.49 -3.54
CA PRO A 397 -49.66 0.78 -4.24
C PRO A 397 -48.35 0.90 -5.03
N ALA A 398 -48.42 1.51 -6.21
CA ALA A 398 -47.29 1.79 -7.09
C ALA A 398 -46.39 2.95 -6.57
N PRO A 399 -45.10 2.99 -6.94
CA PRO A 399 -44.19 4.08 -6.54
C PRO A 399 -44.48 5.40 -7.30
N PRO A 400 -44.21 6.57 -6.69
CA PRO A 400 -44.48 7.86 -7.31
C PRO A 400 -43.51 8.20 -8.44
N SER A 401 -44.02 8.89 -9.45
CA SER A 401 -43.27 9.34 -10.63
C SER A 401 -42.32 10.50 -10.30
N ALA A 402 -41.13 10.51 -10.91
CA ALA A 402 -40.20 11.63 -10.82
C ALA A 402 -40.49 12.67 -11.92
N GLU A 403 -40.86 13.89 -11.53
CA GLU A 403 -40.90 15.03 -12.44
C GLU A 403 -39.48 15.50 -12.79
N SER A 404 -39.28 15.89 -14.05
CA SER A 404 -38.04 16.47 -14.56
C SER A 404 -38.19 17.99 -14.71
N PRO A 405 -37.26 18.83 -14.20
CA PRO A 405 -37.17 20.23 -14.59
C PRO A 405 -36.43 20.38 -15.93
N GLN A 406 -37.00 21.19 -16.82
CA GLN A 406 -36.39 21.55 -18.12
C GLN A 406 -35.26 22.59 -17.95
N ALA A 407 -34.46 22.75 -19.01
CA ALA A 407 -33.46 23.81 -19.17
C ALA A 407 -33.93 24.85 -20.22
N ALA A 408 -33.14 25.94 -20.39
CA ALA A 408 -33.40 27.15 -21.21
C ALA A 408 -34.51 28.07 -20.62
N GLU A 409 -34.50 29.40 -20.73
CA GLU A 409 -33.63 30.42 -21.35
C GLU A 409 -33.98 31.78 -20.68
N ASP A 410 -33.24 32.90 -20.71
CA ASP A 410 -31.96 33.31 -21.33
C ASP A 410 -31.33 34.47 -20.50
N ASP A 411 -30.12 34.96 -20.83
CA ASP A 411 -29.82 36.36 -21.22
C ASP A 411 -28.29 36.64 -21.29
N ALA A 412 -27.86 37.39 -22.29
CA ALA A 412 -26.47 37.67 -22.60
C ALA A 412 -26.07 39.11 -22.24
N THR A 413 -24.89 39.30 -21.66
CA THR A 413 -24.25 40.63 -21.68
C THR A 413 -22.74 40.53 -21.85
N THR A 414 -22.27 41.08 -22.97
CA THR A 414 -20.87 41.26 -23.34
C THR A 414 -20.14 42.25 -22.43
N VAL A 415 -18.94 41.90 -21.98
CA VAL A 415 -17.86 42.87 -21.69
C VAL A 415 -16.55 42.32 -22.30
N SER A 416 -15.76 43.24 -22.86
CA SER A 416 -14.64 43.01 -23.78
C SER A 416 -13.33 42.58 -23.12
N GLU A 417 -12.46 42.02 -23.96
CA GLU A 417 -11.02 41.82 -23.69
C GLU A 417 -10.32 43.14 -23.32
N GLU A 418 -9.32 43.05 -22.43
CA GLU A 418 -8.12 43.88 -22.56
C GLU A 418 -6.90 43.06 -22.10
N ALA A 419 -5.89 42.93 -22.97
CA ALA A 419 -4.69 42.14 -22.72
C ALA A 419 -3.60 43.01 -22.08
N GLY A 420 -3.04 42.56 -20.96
CA GLY A 420 -1.94 43.22 -20.24
C GLY A 420 -0.68 42.35 -20.23
N GLU A 421 0.17 42.52 -21.23
CA GLU A 421 1.47 41.84 -21.35
C GLU A 421 2.50 42.45 -20.39
N VAL A 422 3.13 41.63 -19.54
CA VAL A 422 4.28 42.05 -18.70
C VAL A 422 5.36 40.98 -18.73
N ALA A 423 6.45 41.27 -19.44
CA ALA A 423 7.69 40.50 -19.45
C ALA A 423 8.60 40.87 -18.25
N PRO A 424 9.58 40.04 -17.87
CA PRO A 424 10.33 40.20 -16.63
C PRO A 424 11.54 41.14 -16.77
N THR A 425 11.97 41.72 -15.64
CA THR A 425 13.28 42.37 -15.48
C THR A 425 14.13 41.63 -14.46
N GLU A 426 15.32 41.19 -14.87
CA GLU A 426 16.40 40.78 -13.98
C GLU A 426 17.09 42.00 -13.35
N ALA A 427 17.46 41.89 -12.06
CA ALA A 427 18.58 42.57 -11.41
C ALA A 427 18.88 41.88 -10.06
#